data_AF-A0A8T2NSF5-F1
#
_entry.id   AF-A0A8T2NSF5-F1
#
_cell.length_a   1.000
_cell.length_b   1.000
_cell.length_c   1.000
_cell.angle_alpha   90.00
_cell.angle_beta   90.00
_cell.angle_gamma   90.00
#
_symmetry.space_group_name_H-M   'P 1'
#
loop_
_entity.id
_entity.type
_entity.pdbx_description
1 polymer ?
#
loop_
_entity_poly.entity_id
_entity_poly.type
_entity_poly.pdbx_seq_one_letter_code
_entity_poly.pdbx_strand_id
1 'polypeptide(L)'
;MALFYEKRMYAFAVFCVMAVTAARADKMQVATVYWDPAHKTVLLKEGVLEKEGDAYGYFNDTLSHTGWGVLELRAGYGETPESDEVTFFLAGFLEGFLTAPQMFSHYANMYPQLINDPKVLGPVKEWMTKQDQWTRVQVKLNKGTDPLWRHAGFIVAQMDGLQAGAAHWAKINKRQPLSMFDVQFLNAVGDLLDLIPALVPEASQNHRSKAFKMPGMGHCSALIKMLPGFENLLLAHSSWYTYAATLRIYKHWDFNVTDPNAATGKLSFSSYPGFLVSLDDFYLLGSGLLMTQTTNNVFNTSLFSLVIPQSLLAWQRVRLAHSLARTGKQWAEIFSKYNSGTYNNQYMVVDLSKVSLRSRIEEGALTVVEQIPGLVEYSDQTQALRRGYWPSYNVPFHPKIYNLSGYPEMWTEHGDDFSYDLCPRAKIFRRDQAGVNDLTSLKHIMRYNSMCSSVARLLL
;
A
#
# COMPACT_ATOMS: atom_id res chain seq x y z
N MET A 1 -27.22 -1.57 -78.95
CA MET A 1 -26.61 -2.55 -78.02
C MET A 1 -25.26 -1.98 -77.60
N ALA A 2 -25.21 -1.09 -76.60
CA ALA A 2 -25.27 -1.37 -75.16
C ALA A 2 -24.02 -2.10 -74.67
N LEU A 3 -23.14 -1.38 -73.95
CA LEU A 3 -22.69 -1.68 -72.58
C LEU A 3 -21.58 -0.69 -72.16
N PHE A 4 -21.98 0.38 -71.48
CA PHE A 4 -21.10 1.19 -70.64
C PHE A 4 -20.92 0.46 -69.31
N TYR A 5 -19.67 0.23 -68.90
CA TYR A 5 -19.33 -0.27 -67.56
C TYR A 5 -18.99 0.92 -66.67
N GLU A 6 -19.91 1.31 -65.79
CA GLU A 6 -19.69 2.32 -64.75
C GLU A 6 -18.75 1.78 -63.66
N LYS A 7 -17.64 2.49 -63.43
CA LYS A 7 -16.83 2.33 -62.21
C LYS A 7 -17.53 3.05 -61.06
N ARG A 8 -18.08 2.29 -60.11
CA ARG A 8 -18.56 2.82 -58.83
C ARG A 8 -17.37 3.19 -57.93
N MET A 9 -17.24 4.48 -57.66
CA MET A 9 -16.30 5.06 -56.69
C MET A 9 -16.97 5.04 -55.31
N TYR A 10 -16.48 4.23 -54.39
CA TYR A 10 -16.94 4.25 -53.00
C TYR A 10 -16.28 5.40 -52.25
N ALA A 11 -17.01 6.49 -52.04
CA ALA A 11 -16.61 7.57 -51.17
C ALA A 11 -16.82 7.14 -49.70
N PHE A 12 -15.74 6.84 -48.98
CA PHE A 12 -15.76 6.68 -47.53
C PHE A 12 -15.88 8.08 -46.91
N ALA A 13 -17.09 8.44 -46.49
CA ALA A 13 -17.32 9.62 -45.64
C ALA A 13 -16.81 9.32 -44.23
N VAL A 14 -15.62 9.84 -43.90
CA VAL A 14 -15.12 9.86 -42.53
C VAL A 14 -15.94 10.90 -41.76
N PHE A 15 -16.93 10.43 -41.00
CA PHE A 15 -17.57 11.24 -39.97
C PHE A 15 -16.56 11.50 -38.86
N CYS A 16 -15.92 12.68 -38.90
CA CYS A 16 -15.25 13.23 -37.72
C CYS A 16 -16.32 13.57 -36.68
N VAL A 17 -16.62 12.61 -35.81
CA VAL A 17 -17.27 12.90 -34.54
C VAL A 17 -16.26 13.70 -33.73
N MET A 18 -16.38 15.03 -33.76
CA MET A 18 -15.76 15.86 -32.74
C MET A 18 -16.41 15.48 -31.41
N ALA A 19 -15.78 14.55 -30.69
CA ALA A 19 -16.05 14.34 -29.29
C ALA A 19 -15.67 15.64 -28.59
N VAL A 20 -16.67 16.49 -28.35
CA VAL A 20 -16.57 17.57 -27.39
C VAL A 20 -16.33 16.89 -26.05
N THR A 21 -15.06 16.73 -25.70
CA THR A 21 -14.64 16.47 -24.33
C THR A 21 -14.98 17.76 -23.59
N ALA A 22 -16.20 17.83 -23.07
CA ALA A 22 -16.50 18.76 -22.00
C ALA A 22 -15.50 18.41 -20.89
N ALA A 23 -14.46 19.25 -20.74
CA ALA A 23 -13.57 19.21 -19.62
C ALA A 23 -14.46 19.28 -18.38
N ARG A 24 -14.66 18.13 -17.74
CA ARG A 24 -15.39 18.03 -16.48
C ARG A 24 -14.47 18.73 -15.50
N ALA A 25 -14.74 20.00 -15.21
CA ALA A 25 -13.96 20.78 -14.26
C ALA A 25 -13.70 19.94 -13.02
N ASP A 26 -12.44 19.88 -12.58
CA ASP A 26 -11.97 19.15 -11.40
C ASP A 26 -12.86 19.52 -10.20
N LYS A 27 -13.91 18.72 -9.96
CA LYS A 27 -14.90 19.04 -8.96
C LYS A 27 -14.45 18.35 -7.68
N MET A 28 -13.82 19.13 -6.81
CA MET A 28 -13.54 18.72 -5.44
C MET A 28 -14.84 18.21 -4.80
N GLN A 29 -14.86 16.93 -4.44
CA GLN A 29 -15.98 16.31 -3.75
C GLN A 29 -15.79 16.54 -2.27
N VAL A 30 -16.81 17.09 -1.61
CA VAL A 30 -16.77 17.43 -0.19
C VAL A 30 -17.95 16.77 0.47
N ALA A 31 -17.76 16.22 1.67
CA ALA A 31 -18.85 15.68 2.46
C ALA A 31 -18.55 15.71 3.95
N THR A 32 -19.63 15.72 4.72
CA THR A 32 -19.63 15.55 6.18
C THR A 32 -20.60 14.44 6.54
N VAL A 33 -20.26 13.63 7.53
CA VAL A 33 -21.12 12.57 8.07
C VAL A 33 -21.28 12.70 9.58
N TYR A 34 -22.47 12.34 10.03
CA TYR A 34 -22.85 12.25 11.44
C TYR A 34 -23.32 10.85 11.79
N TRP A 35 -23.08 10.42 13.01
CA TRP A 35 -23.67 9.22 13.57
C TRP A 35 -25.07 9.51 14.10
N ASP A 36 -26.04 8.70 13.69
CA ASP A 36 -27.36 8.67 14.32
C ASP A 36 -27.41 7.48 15.30
N PRO A 37 -27.21 7.71 16.61
CA PRO A 37 -27.19 6.63 17.59
C PRO A 37 -28.56 5.98 17.79
N ALA A 38 -29.67 6.69 17.52
CA ALA A 38 -31.01 6.17 17.71
C ALA A 38 -31.36 5.11 16.65
N HIS A 39 -30.95 5.36 15.40
CA HIS A 39 -31.22 4.46 14.27
C HIS A 39 -30.00 3.58 13.91
N LYS A 40 -28.83 3.85 14.49
CA LYS A 40 -27.53 3.23 14.15
C LYS A 40 -27.22 3.36 12.66
N THR A 41 -27.42 4.57 12.14
CA THR A 41 -27.23 4.91 10.72
C THR A 41 -26.28 6.08 10.57
N VAL A 42 -25.81 6.29 9.34
CA VAL A 42 -24.99 7.45 8.98
C VAL A 42 -25.86 8.49 8.30
N LEU A 43 -25.80 9.74 8.79
CA LEU A 43 -26.41 10.89 8.14
C LEU A 43 -25.32 11.59 7.31
N LEU A 44 -25.49 11.59 5.98
CA LEU A 44 -24.54 12.17 5.03
C LEU A 44 -25.03 13.55 4.57
N LYS A 45 -24.13 14.54 4.61
CA LYS A 45 -24.30 15.86 3.97
C LYS A 45 -23.27 16.05 2.87
N GLU A 46 -23.72 16.04 1.62
CA GLU A 46 -22.88 16.26 0.45
C GLU A 46 -22.63 17.76 0.20
N GLY A 47 -21.44 18.10 -0.31
CA GLY A 47 -21.08 19.45 -0.72
C GLY A 47 -20.76 20.42 0.42
N VAL A 48 -20.75 19.94 1.67
CA VAL A 48 -20.53 20.78 2.86
C VAL A 48 -19.42 20.17 3.73
N LEU A 49 -18.55 21.03 4.25
CA LEU A 49 -17.50 20.71 5.21
C LEU A 49 -17.86 21.35 6.56
N GLU A 50 -18.65 20.66 7.37
CA GLU A 50 -19.00 21.12 8.73
C GLU A 50 -17.98 20.53 9.70
N LYS A 51 -17.22 21.38 10.40
CA LYS A 51 -16.11 20.93 11.26
C LYS A 51 -16.61 20.30 12.57
N GLU A 52 -17.87 20.54 12.86
CA GLU A 52 -18.66 20.01 13.97
C GLU A 52 -19.18 18.60 13.70
N GLY A 53 -19.02 18.08 12.47
CA GLY A 53 -19.39 16.72 12.10
C GLY A 53 -18.45 15.65 12.61
N ASP A 54 -19.00 14.45 12.82
CA ASP A 54 -18.28 13.32 13.40
C ASP A 54 -17.16 12.79 12.48
N ALA A 55 -17.35 12.91 11.16
CA ALA A 55 -16.26 12.88 10.19
C ALA A 55 -16.55 13.80 8.99
N TYR A 56 -15.52 14.48 8.49
CA TYR A 56 -15.63 15.37 7.34
C TYR A 56 -14.34 15.38 6.52
N GLY A 57 -14.45 15.76 5.26
CA GLY A 57 -13.30 15.70 4.37
C GLY A 57 -13.64 15.99 2.92
N TYR A 58 -12.63 15.84 2.07
CA TYR A 58 -12.76 16.06 0.65
C TYR A 58 -11.87 15.12 -0.16
N PHE A 59 -12.31 14.85 -1.38
CA PHE A 59 -11.52 14.22 -2.43
C PHE A 59 -11.37 15.18 -3.60
N ASN A 60 -10.14 15.56 -3.89
CA ASN A 60 -9.76 16.39 -5.03
C ASN A 60 -9.18 15.50 -6.13
N ASP A 61 -9.94 15.29 -7.21
CA ASP A 61 -9.53 14.44 -8.32
C ASP A 61 -8.64 15.22 -9.31
N THR A 62 -7.36 15.37 -8.96
CA THR A 62 -6.36 16.04 -9.82
C THR A 62 -5.52 15.06 -10.64
N LEU A 63 -5.97 13.80 -10.78
CA LEU A 63 -5.17 12.73 -11.39
C LEU A 63 -4.68 13.08 -12.80
N SER A 64 -5.54 13.65 -13.64
CA SER A 64 -5.20 14.05 -15.02
C SER A 64 -4.19 15.18 -15.11
N HIS A 65 -4.02 15.97 -14.05
CA HIS A 65 -3.16 17.15 -14.02
C HIS A 65 -1.83 16.89 -13.32
N THR A 66 -1.84 16.16 -12.21
CA THR A 66 -0.67 15.95 -11.34
C THR A 66 -0.20 14.50 -11.27
N GLY A 67 -1.00 13.56 -11.79
CA GLY A 67 -0.81 12.12 -11.58
C GLY A 67 -1.35 11.61 -10.23
N TRP A 68 -2.01 12.47 -9.43
CA TRP A 68 -2.54 12.13 -8.11
C TRP A 68 -3.94 12.71 -7.89
N GLY A 69 -4.85 11.92 -7.33
CA GLY A 69 -5.94 12.46 -6.51
C GLY A 69 -5.42 12.76 -5.09
N VAL A 70 -6.07 13.68 -4.38
CA VAL A 70 -5.77 14.00 -2.98
C VAL A 70 -7.01 13.81 -2.13
N LEU A 71 -6.89 13.01 -1.07
CA LEU A 71 -7.97 12.75 -0.12
C LEU A 71 -7.54 13.26 1.26
N GLU A 72 -8.34 14.12 1.88
CA GLU A 72 -8.15 14.54 3.26
C GLU A 72 -9.40 14.20 4.08
N LEU A 73 -9.21 13.47 5.18
CA LEU A 73 -10.29 13.08 6.09
C LEU A 73 -9.93 13.44 7.52
N ARG A 74 -10.92 13.97 8.24
CA ARG A 74 -10.90 14.17 9.68
C ARG A 74 -12.07 13.43 10.33
N ALA A 75 -11.84 12.83 11.49
CA ALA A 75 -12.88 12.11 12.22
C ALA A 75 -12.65 12.15 13.73
N GLY A 76 -13.73 12.04 14.52
CA GLY A 76 -13.68 12.00 15.99
C GLY A 76 -13.57 13.38 16.66
N TYR A 77 -13.83 14.45 15.90
CA TYR A 77 -13.82 15.84 16.38
C TYR A 77 -15.23 16.44 16.51
N GLY A 78 -16.27 15.64 16.31
CA GLY A 78 -17.66 16.08 16.38
C GLY A 78 -18.04 16.62 17.76
N GLU A 79 -19.09 17.44 17.83
CA GLU A 79 -19.57 18.02 19.09
C GLU A 79 -20.00 16.95 20.11
N THR A 80 -20.54 15.83 19.63
CA THR A 80 -20.89 14.67 20.46
C THR A 80 -19.77 13.64 20.35
N PRO A 81 -19.06 13.33 21.44
CA PRO A 81 -17.99 12.34 21.40
C PRO A 81 -18.52 10.95 21.08
N GLU A 82 -18.04 10.40 19.97
CA GLU A 82 -18.31 9.03 19.56
C GLU A 82 -17.18 8.08 19.97
N SER A 83 -17.49 6.79 20.11
CA SER A 83 -16.45 5.78 20.35
C SER A 83 -15.45 5.73 19.20
N ASP A 84 -14.21 5.31 19.46
CA ASP A 84 -13.20 5.13 18.41
C ASP A 84 -13.67 4.12 17.33
N GLU A 85 -14.46 3.11 17.70
CA GLU A 85 -15.04 2.15 16.75
C GLU A 85 -16.01 2.82 15.76
N VAL A 86 -16.87 3.72 16.25
CA VAL A 86 -17.77 4.55 15.41
C VAL A 86 -16.95 5.55 14.59
N THR A 87 -15.96 6.21 15.19
CA THR A 87 -15.07 7.17 14.50
C THR A 87 -14.39 6.54 13.29
N PHE A 88 -13.82 5.34 13.44
CA PHE A 88 -13.20 4.62 12.33
C PHE A 88 -14.22 4.17 11.29
N PHE A 89 -15.39 3.70 11.71
CA PHE A 89 -16.48 3.36 10.78
C PHE A 89 -16.91 4.56 9.93
N LEU A 90 -17.12 5.73 10.55
CA LEU A 90 -17.50 6.95 9.83
C LEU A 90 -16.40 7.45 8.90
N ALA A 91 -15.13 7.39 9.34
CA ALA A 91 -14.00 7.73 8.48
C ALA A 91 -13.93 6.81 7.24
N GLY A 92 -14.15 5.51 7.44
CA GLY A 92 -14.28 4.54 6.36
C GLY A 92 -15.45 4.89 5.43
N PHE A 93 -16.64 5.12 5.98
CA PHE A 93 -17.83 5.49 5.22
C PHE A 93 -17.59 6.72 4.35
N LEU A 94 -16.99 7.76 4.93
CA LEU A 94 -16.71 8.99 4.22
C LEU A 94 -15.70 8.77 3.09
N GLU A 95 -14.61 8.02 3.31
CA GLU A 95 -13.67 7.64 2.26
C GLU A 95 -14.36 6.88 1.12
N GLY A 96 -15.16 5.88 1.50
CA GLY A 96 -15.84 5.00 0.58
C GLY A 96 -16.84 5.76 -0.28
N PHE A 97 -17.56 6.71 0.30
CA PHE A 97 -18.47 7.58 -0.41
C PHE A 97 -17.74 8.53 -1.38
N LEU A 98 -16.74 9.27 -0.88
CA LEU A 98 -16.02 10.29 -1.67
C LEU A 98 -15.19 9.70 -2.82
N THR A 99 -14.68 8.49 -2.66
CA THR A 99 -13.79 7.84 -3.63
C THR A 99 -14.44 6.69 -4.38
N ALA A 100 -15.75 6.44 -4.18
CA ALA A 100 -16.48 5.34 -4.82
C ALA A 100 -16.23 5.22 -6.34
N PRO A 101 -16.35 6.28 -7.17
CA PRO A 101 -16.11 6.15 -8.60
C PRO A 101 -14.73 5.56 -8.92
N GLN A 102 -13.69 6.06 -8.24
CA GLN A 102 -12.32 5.61 -8.42
C GLN A 102 -12.11 4.20 -7.85
N MET A 103 -12.81 3.80 -6.78
CA MET A 103 -12.78 2.42 -6.27
C MET A 103 -13.29 1.43 -7.31
N PHE A 104 -14.42 1.72 -7.95
CA PHE A 104 -14.97 0.85 -9.02
C PHE A 104 -13.99 0.72 -10.20
N SER A 105 -13.41 1.84 -10.65
CA SER A 105 -12.42 1.84 -11.73
C SER A 105 -11.14 1.09 -11.33
N HIS A 106 -10.63 1.30 -10.12
CA HIS A 106 -9.42 0.64 -9.66
C HIS A 106 -9.62 -0.87 -9.52
N TYR A 107 -10.76 -1.30 -8.96
CA TYR A 107 -11.12 -2.71 -8.88
C TYR A 107 -11.20 -3.36 -10.27
N ALA A 108 -11.86 -2.71 -11.23
CA ALA A 108 -11.94 -3.21 -12.61
C ALA A 108 -10.56 -3.36 -13.28
N ASN A 109 -9.61 -2.49 -12.94
CA ASN A 109 -8.24 -2.57 -13.43
C ASN A 109 -7.44 -3.69 -12.74
N MET A 110 -7.53 -3.78 -11.41
CA MET A 110 -6.65 -4.63 -10.60
C MET A 110 -7.11 -6.08 -10.51
N TYR A 111 -8.42 -6.34 -10.45
CA TYR A 111 -8.97 -7.69 -10.36
C TYR A 111 -8.40 -8.65 -11.41
N PRO A 112 -8.42 -8.34 -12.72
CA PRO A 112 -7.89 -9.25 -13.75
C PRO A 112 -6.36 -9.39 -13.74
N GLN A 113 -5.61 -8.55 -13.00
CA GLN A 113 -4.16 -8.68 -12.87
C GLN A 113 -3.77 -9.81 -11.91
N LEU A 114 -4.61 -10.08 -10.90
CA LEU A 114 -4.35 -11.07 -9.85
C LEU A 114 -5.23 -12.32 -9.99
N ILE A 115 -6.51 -12.14 -10.34
CA ILE A 115 -7.49 -13.23 -10.48
C ILE A 115 -7.94 -13.28 -11.93
N ASN A 116 -7.18 -13.99 -12.76
CA ASN A 116 -7.45 -14.22 -14.18
C ASN A 116 -7.89 -15.66 -14.51
N ASP A 117 -7.65 -16.61 -13.61
CA ASP A 117 -8.10 -18.00 -13.71
C ASP A 117 -9.26 -18.23 -12.72
N PRO A 118 -10.43 -18.70 -13.18
CA PRO A 118 -11.55 -19.07 -12.30
C PRO A 118 -11.18 -20.04 -11.17
N LYS A 119 -10.14 -20.88 -11.36
CA LYS A 119 -9.63 -21.79 -10.33
C LYS A 119 -8.98 -21.08 -9.15
N VAL A 120 -8.53 -19.83 -9.31
CA VAL A 120 -7.91 -19.03 -8.24
C VAL A 120 -8.96 -18.42 -7.32
N LEU A 121 -10.10 -17.99 -7.88
CA LEU A 121 -11.12 -17.24 -7.12
C LEU A 121 -11.67 -18.02 -5.93
N GLY A 122 -12.04 -19.29 -6.13
CA GLY A 122 -12.63 -20.13 -5.08
C GLY A 122 -11.74 -20.25 -3.84
N PRO A 123 -10.51 -20.78 -3.98
CA PRO A 123 -9.55 -20.91 -2.88
C PRO A 123 -9.21 -19.58 -2.19
N VAL A 124 -8.98 -18.51 -2.95
CA VAL A 124 -8.66 -17.18 -2.39
C VAL A 124 -9.83 -16.66 -1.57
N LYS A 125 -11.04 -16.69 -2.12
CA LYS A 125 -12.25 -16.21 -1.44
C LYS A 125 -12.52 -17.01 -0.17
N GLU A 126 -12.36 -18.33 -0.21
CA GLU A 126 -12.52 -19.19 0.97
C GLU A 126 -11.49 -18.86 2.06
N TRP A 127 -10.21 -18.73 1.69
CA TRP A 127 -9.14 -18.40 2.63
C TRP A 127 -9.36 -17.03 3.28
N MET A 128 -9.65 -16.00 2.47
CA MET A 128 -9.88 -14.64 2.97
C MET A 128 -11.13 -14.56 3.85
N THR A 129 -12.19 -15.33 3.52
CA THR A 129 -13.39 -15.43 4.36
C THR A 129 -13.05 -16.02 5.74
N LYS A 130 -12.27 -17.12 5.77
CA LYS A 130 -11.83 -17.74 7.04
C LYS A 130 -10.94 -16.80 7.85
N GLN A 131 -10.07 -16.04 7.20
CA GLN A 131 -9.17 -15.08 7.84
C GLN A 131 -9.93 -13.89 8.45
N ASP A 132 -10.88 -13.31 7.72
CA ASP A 132 -11.74 -12.23 8.23
C ASP A 132 -12.60 -12.71 9.40
N GLN A 133 -13.22 -13.89 9.28
CA GLN A 133 -13.99 -14.50 10.37
C GLN A 133 -13.14 -14.71 11.62
N TRP A 134 -11.93 -15.27 11.47
CA TRP A 134 -11.00 -15.46 12.58
C TRP A 134 -10.62 -14.13 13.22
N THR A 135 -10.29 -13.11 12.42
CA THR A 135 -9.96 -11.76 12.91
C THR A 135 -11.11 -11.19 13.73
N ARG A 136 -12.34 -11.23 13.22
CA ARG A 136 -13.53 -10.72 13.92
C ARG A 136 -13.81 -11.47 15.22
N VAL A 137 -13.59 -12.79 15.25
CA VAL A 137 -13.69 -13.60 16.48
C VAL A 137 -12.64 -13.15 17.51
N GLN A 138 -11.37 -12.98 17.09
CA GLN A 138 -10.31 -12.52 17.98
C GLN A 138 -10.56 -11.10 18.52
N VAL A 139 -11.04 -10.18 17.67
CA VAL A 139 -11.47 -8.85 18.10
C VAL A 139 -12.56 -8.94 19.17
N LYS A 140 -13.61 -9.73 18.93
CA LYS A 140 -14.72 -9.89 19.89
C LYS A 140 -14.25 -10.44 21.24
N LEU A 141 -13.33 -11.41 21.23
CA LEU A 141 -12.83 -12.06 22.45
C LEU A 141 -11.85 -11.18 23.22
N ASN A 142 -11.02 -10.38 22.53
CA ASN A 142 -9.84 -9.77 23.14
C ASN A 142 -9.85 -8.23 23.17
N LYS A 143 -10.78 -7.53 22.48
CA LYS A 143 -10.76 -6.05 22.41
C LYS A 143 -10.89 -5.34 23.76
N GLY A 144 -11.42 -6.01 24.77
CA GLY A 144 -11.53 -5.48 26.13
C GLY A 144 -10.17 -5.39 26.85
N THR A 145 -9.26 -6.31 26.58
CA THR A 145 -8.03 -6.52 27.38
C THR A 145 -6.73 -6.33 26.60
N ASP A 146 -6.73 -6.52 25.29
CA ASP A 146 -5.54 -6.39 24.43
C ASP A 146 -5.67 -5.18 23.48
N PRO A 147 -4.80 -4.14 23.61
CA PRO A 147 -4.79 -3.00 22.71
C PRO A 147 -4.63 -3.38 21.23
N LEU A 148 -3.87 -4.43 20.92
CA LEU A 148 -3.71 -4.91 19.54
C LEU A 148 -5.07 -5.28 18.93
N TRP A 149 -5.84 -6.10 19.64
CA TRP A 149 -7.14 -6.57 19.17
C TRP A 149 -8.22 -5.49 19.21
N ARG A 150 -8.10 -4.51 20.11
CA ARG A 150 -8.95 -3.32 20.09
C ARG A 150 -8.72 -2.49 18.83
N HIS A 151 -7.47 -2.19 18.49
CA HIS A 151 -7.12 -1.48 17.26
C HIS A 151 -7.40 -2.30 16.00
N ALA A 152 -7.31 -3.63 16.05
CA ALA A 152 -7.76 -4.49 14.96
C ALA A 152 -9.28 -4.33 14.73
N GLY A 153 -10.05 -4.17 15.81
CA GLY A 153 -11.46 -3.81 15.74
C GLY A 153 -11.71 -2.48 15.05
N PHE A 154 -10.89 -1.46 15.32
CA PHE A 154 -10.98 -0.16 14.62
C PHE A 154 -10.71 -0.30 13.12
N ILE A 155 -9.70 -1.08 12.72
CA ILE A 155 -9.39 -1.35 11.30
C ILE A 155 -10.57 -2.08 10.62
N VAL A 156 -11.15 -3.09 11.28
CA VAL A 156 -12.32 -3.81 10.78
C VAL A 156 -13.52 -2.87 10.62
N ALA A 157 -13.78 -2.01 11.61
CA ALA A 157 -14.85 -1.01 11.55
C ALA A 157 -14.64 -0.02 10.39
N GLN A 158 -13.41 0.43 10.13
CA GLN A 158 -13.09 1.29 8.99
C GLN A 158 -13.34 0.59 7.66
N MET A 159 -13.02 -0.70 7.53
CA MET A 159 -13.30 -1.47 6.32
C MET A 159 -14.81 -1.66 6.10
N ASP A 160 -15.55 -1.94 7.16
CA ASP A 160 -17.02 -2.03 7.13
C ASP A 160 -17.64 -0.69 6.71
N GLY A 161 -17.13 0.41 7.27
CA GLY A 161 -17.48 1.77 6.87
C GLY A 161 -17.21 2.02 5.40
N LEU A 162 -15.99 1.72 4.93
CA LEU A 162 -15.57 1.91 3.54
C LEU A 162 -16.52 1.23 2.55
N GLN A 163 -16.89 -0.03 2.82
CA GLN A 163 -17.85 -0.74 2.00
C GLN A 163 -19.24 -0.08 2.06
N ALA A 164 -19.71 0.30 3.24
CA ALA A 164 -21.01 0.93 3.42
C ALA A 164 -21.12 2.28 2.71
N GLY A 165 -20.08 3.10 2.76
CA GLY A 165 -20.00 4.39 2.06
C GLY A 165 -20.02 4.24 0.54
N ALA A 166 -19.22 3.31 0.01
CA ALA A 166 -19.21 2.98 -1.41
C ALA A 166 -20.56 2.41 -1.88
N ALA A 167 -21.21 1.58 -1.05
CA ALA A 167 -22.53 1.04 -1.33
C ALA A 167 -23.63 2.12 -1.31
N HIS A 168 -23.54 3.09 -0.39
CA HIS A 168 -24.43 4.24 -0.34
C HIS A 168 -24.33 5.07 -1.64
N TRP A 169 -23.11 5.38 -2.07
CA TRP A 169 -22.87 6.06 -3.34
C TRP A 169 -23.43 5.25 -4.53
N ALA A 170 -23.20 3.94 -4.57
CA ALA A 170 -23.70 3.07 -5.63
C ALA A 170 -25.23 3.08 -5.71
N LYS A 171 -25.91 3.05 -4.55
CA LYS A 171 -27.38 3.13 -4.47
C LYS A 171 -27.91 4.43 -5.07
N ILE A 172 -27.33 5.58 -4.70
CA ILE A 172 -27.69 6.90 -5.26
C ILE A 172 -27.51 6.90 -6.79
N ASN A 173 -26.42 6.30 -7.27
CA ASN A 173 -26.07 6.26 -8.69
C ASN A 173 -26.67 5.07 -9.45
N LYS A 174 -27.59 4.31 -8.83
CA LYS A 174 -28.26 3.14 -9.43
C LYS A 174 -27.28 2.09 -9.98
N ARG A 175 -26.18 1.85 -9.27
CA ARG A 175 -25.15 0.84 -9.58
C ARG A 175 -25.18 -0.29 -8.56
N GLN A 176 -24.70 -1.46 -8.98
CA GLN A 176 -24.43 -2.56 -8.05
C GLN A 176 -23.26 -2.17 -7.11
N PRO A 177 -23.40 -2.35 -5.80
CA PRO A 177 -22.33 -2.03 -4.86
C PRO A 177 -21.16 -3.01 -4.98
N LEU A 178 -19.95 -2.54 -4.70
CA LEU A 178 -18.82 -3.43 -4.45
C LEU A 178 -19.14 -4.32 -3.24
N SER A 179 -18.88 -5.62 -3.40
CA SER A 179 -19.05 -6.59 -2.32
C SER A 179 -17.97 -6.38 -1.23
N MET A 180 -18.19 -6.94 -0.03
CA MET A 180 -17.15 -6.94 1.00
C MET A 180 -15.87 -7.63 0.53
N PHE A 181 -16.01 -8.71 -0.26
CA PHE A 181 -14.86 -9.38 -0.85
C PHE A 181 -14.10 -8.47 -1.83
N ASP A 182 -14.79 -7.64 -2.61
CA ASP A 182 -14.14 -6.71 -3.54
C ASP A 182 -13.31 -5.67 -2.77
N VAL A 183 -13.83 -5.17 -1.64
CA VAL A 183 -13.11 -4.23 -0.76
C VAL A 183 -11.92 -4.91 -0.07
N GLN A 184 -12.11 -6.14 0.44
CA GLN A 184 -11.03 -6.93 1.03
C GLN A 184 -9.93 -7.23 -0.01
N PHE A 185 -10.32 -7.56 -1.25
CA PHE A 185 -9.39 -7.79 -2.36
C PHE A 185 -8.49 -6.57 -2.58
N LEU A 186 -9.07 -5.36 -2.66
CA LEU A 186 -8.29 -4.12 -2.82
C LEU A 186 -7.25 -3.94 -1.70
N ASN A 187 -7.64 -4.20 -0.44
CA ASN A 187 -6.73 -4.05 0.70
C ASN A 187 -5.66 -5.15 0.77
N ALA A 188 -5.93 -6.32 0.21
CA ALA A 188 -5.03 -7.48 0.23
C ALA A 188 -4.17 -7.62 -1.04
N VAL A 189 -4.13 -6.64 -1.95
CA VAL A 189 -3.39 -6.74 -3.23
C VAL A 189 -1.93 -7.18 -3.05
N GLY A 190 -1.23 -6.64 -2.06
CA GLY A 190 0.15 -7.05 -1.76
C GLY A 190 0.23 -8.47 -1.19
N ASP A 191 -0.68 -8.82 -0.27
CA ASP A 191 -0.76 -10.16 0.32
C ASP A 191 -1.08 -11.25 -0.71
N LEU A 192 -1.89 -10.92 -1.73
CA LEU A 192 -2.29 -11.82 -2.81
C LEU A 192 -1.11 -12.27 -3.68
N LEU A 193 0.00 -11.51 -3.71
CA LEU A 193 1.21 -11.87 -4.44
C LEU A 193 1.87 -13.15 -3.90
N ASP A 194 1.79 -13.38 -2.59
CA ASP A 194 2.28 -14.60 -1.94
C ASP A 194 1.16 -15.63 -1.72
N LEU A 195 -0.06 -15.16 -1.40
CA LEU A 195 -1.19 -16.03 -1.07
C LEU A 195 -1.66 -16.87 -2.27
N ILE A 196 -1.73 -16.28 -3.47
CA ILE A 196 -2.19 -17.02 -4.66
C ILE A 196 -1.22 -18.18 -4.99
N PRO A 197 0.12 -17.98 -5.07
CA PRO A 197 1.07 -19.07 -5.22
C PRO A 197 1.00 -20.12 -4.10
N ALA A 198 0.72 -19.72 -2.86
CA ALA A 198 0.57 -20.65 -1.74
C ALA A 198 -0.67 -21.55 -1.88
N LEU A 199 -1.80 -21.01 -2.35
CA LEU A 199 -3.08 -21.74 -2.45
C LEU A 199 -3.22 -22.53 -3.75
N VAL A 200 -2.71 -21.99 -4.86
CA VAL A 200 -2.85 -22.58 -6.19
C VAL A 200 -1.49 -22.64 -6.87
N PRO A 201 -0.57 -23.52 -6.42
CA PRO A 201 0.78 -23.60 -6.96
C PRO A 201 0.79 -23.80 -8.48
N GLU A 202 -0.14 -24.59 -9.03
CA GLU A 202 -0.23 -24.86 -10.48
C GLU A 202 -0.62 -23.64 -11.32
N ALA A 203 -1.42 -22.71 -10.79
CA ALA A 203 -1.77 -21.48 -11.49
C ALA A 203 -0.54 -20.56 -11.66
N SER A 204 0.40 -20.59 -10.69
CA SER A 204 1.69 -19.91 -10.81
C SER A 204 2.62 -20.54 -11.85
N GLN A 205 2.40 -21.82 -12.20
CA GLN A 205 3.20 -22.57 -13.16
C GLN A 205 2.81 -22.30 -14.62
N ASN A 206 1.66 -21.69 -14.91
CA ASN A 206 1.29 -21.33 -16.29
C ASN A 206 2.09 -20.13 -16.85
N HIS A 207 2.96 -19.51 -16.05
CA HIS A 207 3.99 -18.58 -16.51
C HIS A 207 5.33 -19.26 -16.87
N ARG A 208 5.39 -20.61 -16.88
CA ARG A 208 6.58 -21.41 -17.23
C ARG A 208 6.84 -21.47 -18.73
N SER A 209 7.49 -20.45 -19.26
CA SER A 209 8.58 -20.72 -20.20
C SER A 209 9.80 -21.20 -19.39
N LYS A 210 10.50 -22.25 -19.85
CA LYS A 210 11.71 -22.87 -19.25
C LYS A 210 12.94 -21.94 -19.04
N ALA A 211 12.77 -20.64 -19.19
CA ALA A 211 13.72 -19.62 -18.76
C ALA A 211 13.10 -18.93 -17.55
N PHE A 212 13.81 -18.91 -16.42
CA PHE A 212 13.41 -18.11 -15.27
C PHE A 212 13.07 -16.68 -15.74
N LYS A 213 11.78 -16.33 -15.76
CA LYS A 213 11.34 -14.95 -15.83
C LYS A 213 11.28 -14.49 -14.39
N MET A 214 12.09 -13.48 -14.04
CA MET A 214 11.91 -12.74 -12.79
C MET A 214 10.41 -12.49 -12.57
N PRO A 215 9.87 -12.74 -11.36
CA PRO A 215 8.46 -12.49 -11.08
C PRO A 215 8.08 -11.11 -11.61
N GLY A 216 7.15 -11.05 -12.55
CA GLY A 216 6.86 -9.83 -13.32
C GLY A 216 6.15 -8.73 -12.54
N MET A 217 6.08 -8.82 -11.21
CA MET A 217 5.32 -7.91 -10.35
C MET A 217 6.05 -7.65 -9.03
N GLY A 218 6.22 -6.36 -8.69
CA GLY A 218 6.67 -5.92 -7.37
C GLY A 218 8.17 -5.74 -7.25
N HIS A 219 8.71 -4.71 -7.89
CA HIS A 219 10.04 -4.21 -7.56
C HIS A 219 9.87 -2.82 -6.97
N CYS A 220 10.50 -2.52 -5.84
CA CYS A 220 10.48 -1.20 -5.25
C CYS A 220 11.93 -0.81 -5.00
N SER A 221 12.21 0.48 -5.10
CA SER A 221 13.51 1.02 -4.70
C SER A 221 13.28 2.06 -3.62
N ALA A 222 14.01 1.96 -2.51
CA ALA A 222 13.99 2.96 -1.46
C ALA A 222 15.40 3.43 -1.14
N LEU A 223 15.50 4.71 -0.74
CA LEU A 223 16.75 5.31 -0.27
C LEU A 223 16.46 6.21 0.91
N ILE A 224 17.13 5.95 2.02
CA ILE A 224 17.23 6.85 3.16
C ILE A 224 18.63 7.45 3.12
N LYS A 225 18.74 8.77 2.95
CA LYS A 225 20.00 9.49 2.81
C LYS A 225 20.15 10.47 3.96
N MET A 226 21.23 10.32 4.74
CA MET A 226 21.69 11.34 5.66
C MET A 226 22.71 12.25 4.96
N LEU A 227 22.52 13.56 5.01
CA LEU A 227 23.47 14.50 4.40
C LEU A 227 24.80 14.56 5.18
N PRO A 228 25.93 14.92 4.53
CA PRO A 228 27.27 14.72 5.08
C PRO A 228 27.54 15.37 6.45
N GLY A 229 26.98 16.55 6.71
CA GLY A 229 27.07 17.25 8.00
C GLY A 229 25.83 17.07 8.88
N PHE A 230 25.02 16.04 8.62
CA PHE A 230 23.72 15.79 9.26
C PHE A 230 22.75 16.96 9.12
N GLU A 231 22.85 17.74 8.05
CA GLU A 231 22.03 18.94 7.84
C GLU A 231 20.58 18.61 7.55
N ASN A 232 20.34 17.42 6.99
CA ASN A 232 19.01 16.91 6.71
C ASN A 232 19.01 15.38 6.59
N LEU A 233 17.84 14.78 6.82
CA LEU A 233 17.55 13.38 6.51
C LEU A 233 16.51 13.34 5.40
N LEU A 234 16.85 12.66 4.31
CA LEU A 234 15.99 12.50 3.15
C LEU A 234 15.52 11.06 3.04
N LEU A 235 14.24 10.86 2.78
CA LEU A 235 13.65 9.54 2.55
C LEU A 235 12.89 9.57 1.22
N ALA A 236 13.14 8.58 0.38
CA ALA A 236 12.38 8.40 -0.85
C ALA A 236 12.08 6.93 -1.13
N HIS A 237 10.96 6.74 -1.82
CA HIS A 237 10.46 5.46 -2.28
C HIS A 237 10.02 5.58 -3.74
N SER A 238 10.24 4.53 -4.52
CA SER A 238 9.78 4.40 -5.90
C SER A 238 9.21 3.01 -6.11
N SER A 239 7.88 2.93 -6.08
CA SER A 239 7.13 1.70 -6.33
C SER A 239 7.19 1.32 -7.80
N TRP A 240 7.41 0.05 -8.09
CA TRP A 240 7.20 -0.53 -9.41
C TRP A 240 6.15 -1.61 -9.31
N TYR A 241 5.12 -1.45 -10.11
CA TYR A 241 4.02 -2.39 -10.21
C TYR A 241 3.38 -2.29 -11.59
N THR A 242 2.33 -3.07 -11.85
CA THR A 242 1.60 -3.00 -13.13
C THR A 242 1.09 -1.58 -13.39
N TYR A 243 1.18 -1.12 -14.63
CA TYR A 243 0.62 0.19 -15.00
C TYR A 243 -0.90 0.26 -14.81
N ALA A 244 -1.60 -0.88 -14.75
CA ALA A 244 -3.01 -0.92 -14.39
C ALA A 244 -3.30 -0.32 -12.99
N ALA A 245 -2.28 -0.28 -12.12
CA ALA A 245 -2.38 0.26 -10.77
C ALA A 245 -2.22 1.79 -10.70
N THR A 246 -1.94 2.53 -11.78
CA THR A 246 -1.59 3.97 -11.71
C THR A 246 -2.76 4.92 -11.44
N LEU A 247 -3.89 4.43 -10.94
CA LEU A 247 -4.96 5.26 -10.39
C LEU A 247 -4.59 5.61 -8.94
N ARG A 248 -3.91 6.74 -8.74
CA ARG A 248 -3.26 7.08 -7.46
C ARG A 248 -4.08 8.07 -6.63
N ILE A 249 -4.08 7.87 -5.31
CA ILE A 249 -4.59 8.84 -4.33
C ILE A 249 -3.54 9.04 -3.24
N TYR A 250 -3.12 10.28 -3.01
CA TYR A 250 -2.36 10.63 -1.82
C TYR A 250 -3.35 10.94 -0.69
N LYS A 251 -3.19 10.28 0.46
CA LYS A 251 -4.18 10.33 1.55
C LYS A 251 -3.61 11.00 2.78
N HIS A 252 -4.42 11.85 3.39
CA HIS A 252 -4.20 12.44 4.70
C HIS A 252 -5.36 12.06 5.60
N TRP A 253 -5.07 11.34 6.67
CA TRP A 253 -6.04 11.02 7.71
C TRP A 253 -5.63 11.71 9.01
N ASP A 254 -6.61 12.30 9.67
CA ASP A 254 -6.48 12.91 10.99
C ASP A 254 -7.66 12.45 11.85
N PHE A 255 -7.47 11.31 12.52
CA PHE A 255 -8.47 10.74 13.42
C PHE A 255 -8.12 11.08 14.86
N ASN A 256 -9.09 11.63 15.59
CA ASN A 256 -8.98 11.86 17.02
C ASN A 256 -9.26 10.56 17.77
N VAL A 257 -8.21 9.78 18.03
CA VAL A 257 -8.32 8.48 18.71
C VAL A 257 -8.19 8.69 20.21
N THR A 258 -9.19 8.25 20.96
CA THR A 258 -9.27 8.44 22.41
C THR A 258 -8.59 7.32 23.19
N ASP A 259 -8.34 6.15 22.58
CA ASP A 259 -7.61 5.06 23.23
C ASP A 259 -6.21 5.50 23.69
N PRO A 260 -5.85 5.32 24.98
CA PRO A 260 -4.57 5.79 25.51
C PRO A 260 -3.35 5.03 24.96
N ASN A 261 -3.54 3.86 24.36
CA ASN A 261 -2.48 3.09 23.73
C ASN A 261 -2.17 3.58 22.30
N ALA A 262 -3.02 4.43 21.72
CA ALA A 262 -2.78 5.00 20.41
C ALA A 262 -1.52 5.88 20.42
N ALA A 263 -0.58 5.57 19.52
CA ALA A 263 0.56 6.42 19.25
C ALA A 263 0.18 7.61 18.36
N THR A 264 -0.67 7.39 17.36
CA THR A 264 -1.18 8.43 16.46
C THR A 264 -2.45 7.95 15.74
N GLY A 265 -3.39 8.87 15.51
CA GLY A 265 -4.46 8.74 14.50
C GLY A 265 -4.21 9.56 13.23
N LYS A 266 -3.05 10.21 13.15
CA LYS A 266 -2.64 11.07 12.04
C LYS A 266 -1.63 10.37 11.14
N LEU A 267 -1.89 10.33 9.85
CA LEU A 267 -1.01 9.73 8.84
C LEU A 267 -1.17 10.40 7.48
N SER A 268 -0.08 10.49 6.74
CA SER A 268 -0.04 10.93 5.34
C SER A 268 0.74 9.93 4.50
N PHE A 269 0.17 9.45 3.41
CA PHE A 269 0.73 8.33 2.66
C PHE A 269 0.26 8.26 1.21
N SER A 270 1.12 7.76 0.33
CA SER A 270 0.73 7.43 -1.03
C SER A 270 -0.15 6.18 -1.02
N SER A 271 -1.21 6.14 -1.83
CA SER A 271 -2.18 5.04 -1.80
C SER A 271 -2.95 4.96 -3.13
N TYR A 272 -4.06 4.23 -3.08
CA TYR A 272 -4.94 3.88 -4.17
C TYR A 272 -6.41 3.96 -3.71
N PRO A 273 -7.37 4.07 -4.65
CA PRO A 273 -8.80 4.06 -4.31
C PRO A 273 -9.21 2.78 -3.58
N GLY A 274 -9.86 2.92 -2.42
CA GLY A 274 -10.37 1.79 -1.61
C GLY A 274 -9.31 1.07 -0.77
N PHE A 275 -8.05 1.47 -0.86
CA PHE A 275 -6.98 0.89 -0.05
C PHE A 275 -6.86 1.64 1.28
N LEU A 276 -7.16 0.98 2.38
CA LEU A 276 -6.90 1.50 3.72
C LEU A 276 -5.42 1.30 4.15
N VAL A 277 -4.53 1.20 3.17
CA VAL A 277 -3.08 0.99 3.26
C VAL A 277 -2.39 1.65 2.06
N SER A 278 -1.07 1.80 2.07
CA SER A 278 -0.30 2.43 1.01
C SER A 278 -0.04 1.46 -0.15
N LEU A 279 0.23 0.19 0.16
CA LEU A 279 0.81 -0.83 -0.72
C LEU A 279 2.24 -0.47 -1.16
N ASP A 280 2.58 0.78 -1.42
CA ASP A 280 3.88 1.16 -1.97
C ASP A 280 5.12 0.55 -1.25
N ASP A 281 5.37 0.72 0.06
CA ASP A 281 4.68 1.56 1.05
C ASP A 281 5.48 2.86 1.34
N PHE A 282 4.80 3.99 1.55
CA PHE A 282 5.42 5.23 2.03
C PHE A 282 4.49 5.98 2.99
N TYR A 283 4.94 6.21 4.22
CA TYR A 283 4.16 6.82 5.28
C TYR A 283 4.93 7.89 6.06
N LEU A 284 4.23 8.99 6.33
CA LEU A 284 4.56 9.99 7.34
C LEU A 284 3.56 9.84 8.48
N LEU A 285 4.02 9.44 9.68
CA LEU A 285 3.16 9.15 10.82
C LEU A 285 3.22 10.28 11.84
N GLY A 286 2.06 10.64 12.40
CA GLY A 286 1.97 11.67 13.44
C GLY A 286 2.71 11.33 14.74
N SER A 287 3.14 10.08 14.92
CA SER A 287 4.02 9.65 16.01
C SER A 287 5.47 10.11 15.84
N GLY A 288 5.84 10.71 14.70
CA GLY A 288 7.22 11.07 14.35
C GLY A 288 7.99 9.95 13.65
N LEU A 289 7.34 8.82 13.36
CA LEU A 289 7.91 7.74 12.58
C LEU A 289 7.68 7.97 11.07
N LEU A 290 8.70 7.67 10.27
CA LEU A 290 8.56 7.48 8.82
C LEU A 290 8.67 5.99 8.51
N MET A 291 7.84 5.47 7.62
CA MET A 291 7.91 4.06 7.22
C MET A 291 7.90 3.93 5.71
N THR A 292 8.83 3.14 5.18
CA THR A 292 8.79 2.68 3.79
C THR A 292 9.23 1.23 3.67
N GLN A 293 9.12 0.65 2.48
CA GLN A 293 9.18 -0.79 2.28
C GLN A 293 9.71 -1.14 0.87
N THR A 294 10.44 -2.24 0.67
CA THR A 294 10.56 -2.91 -0.65
C THR A 294 10.39 -4.43 -0.59
N THR A 295 9.51 -5.00 -1.42
CA THR A 295 9.08 -6.41 -1.34
C THR A 295 10.21 -7.41 -1.60
N ASN A 296 10.40 -8.38 -0.72
CA ASN A 296 11.30 -9.50 -0.94
C ASN A 296 10.51 -10.69 -1.51
N ASN A 297 11.11 -11.41 -2.44
CA ASN A 297 10.56 -12.69 -2.89
C ASN A 297 10.87 -13.82 -1.90
N VAL A 298 10.00 -14.83 -1.85
CA VAL A 298 10.25 -16.11 -1.17
C VAL A 298 10.30 -17.21 -2.21
N PHE A 299 11.50 -17.70 -2.53
CA PHE A 299 11.72 -18.76 -3.53
C PHE A 299 11.60 -20.16 -2.92
N ASN A 300 11.85 -20.29 -1.61
CA ASN A 300 11.64 -21.53 -0.89
C ASN A 300 10.14 -21.78 -0.65
N THR A 301 9.49 -22.44 -1.61
CA THR A 301 8.05 -22.71 -1.60
C THR A 301 7.59 -23.62 -0.46
N SER A 302 8.50 -24.36 0.19
CA SER A 302 8.14 -25.17 1.38
C SER A 302 7.59 -24.31 2.52
N LEU A 303 8.01 -23.04 2.61
CA LEU A 303 7.54 -22.07 3.59
C LEU A 303 6.06 -21.69 3.42
N PHE A 304 5.48 -21.84 2.23
CA PHE A 304 4.07 -21.52 1.98
C PHE A 304 3.10 -22.45 2.73
N SER A 305 3.57 -23.59 3.24
CA SER A 305 2.80 -24.43 4.16
C SER A 305 2.44 -23.73 5.48
N LEU A 306 3.13 -22.63 5.82
CA LEU A 306 2.89 -21.84 7.03
C LEU A 306 1.86 -20.72 6.81
N VAL A 307 1.40 -20.49 5.58
CA VAL A 307 0.42 -19.46 5.24
C VAL A 307 -0.99 -19.98 5.55
N ILE A 308 -1.50 -19.66 6.74
CA ILE A 308 -2.80 -20.13 7.25
C ILE A 308 -3.77 -18.97 7.56
N PRO A 309 -5.10 -19.19 7.49
CA PRO A 309 -6.08 -18.13 7.76
C PRO A 309 -6.08 -17.61 9.20
N GLN A 310 -5.51 -18.34 10.17
CA GLN A 310 -5.40 -17.89 11.57
C GLN A 310 -4.20 -16.95 11.75
N SER A 311 -4.16 -15.89 10.93
CA SER A 311 -3.09 -14.89 10.89
C SER A 311 -3.68 -13.52 10.52
N LEU A 312 -2.92 -12.45 10.74
CA LEU A 312 -3.28 -11.11 10.26
C LEU A 312 -2.51 -10.82 8.97
N LEU A 313 -3.23 -10.40 7.92
CA LEU A 313 -2.61 -9.98 6.66
C LEU A 313 -1.64 -8.81 6.90
N ALA A 314 -0.64 -8.65 6.01
CA ALA A 314 0.40 -7.64 6.16
C ALA A 314 -0.19 -6.23 6.27
N TRP A 315 -1.17 -5.88 5.43
CA TRP A 315 -1.82 -4.56 5.48
C TRP A 315 -2.45 -4.26 6.85
N GLN A 316 -3.01 -5.28 7.52
CA GLN A 316 -3.59 -5.16 8.87
C GLN A 316 -2.48 -4.92 9.89
N ARG A 317 -1.40 -5.71 9.83
CA ARG A 317 -0.27 -5.62 10.76
C ARG A 317 0.50 -4.29 10.62
N VAL A 318 0.67 -3.80 9.40
CA VAL A 318 1.23 -2.46 9.13
C VAL A 318 0.38 -1.37 9.77
N ARG A 319 -0.96 -1.42 9.58
CA ARG A 319 -1.89 -0.45 10.19
C ARG A 319 -1.90 -0.52 11.72
N LEU A 320 -1.81 -1.71 12.30
CA LEU A 320 -1.67 -1.89 13.76
C LEU A 320 -0.37 -1.28 14.27
N ALA A 321 0.74 -1.54 13.61
CA ALA A 321 2.04 -0.99 13.98
C ALA A 321 2.05 0.55 13.89
N HIS A 322 1.45 1.14 12.86
CA HIS A 322 1.30 2.60 12.75
C HIS A 322 0.48 3.20 13.88
N SER A 323 -0.59 2.51 14.29
CA SER A 323 -1.51 3.03 15.29
C SER A 323 -0.92 2.98 16.71
N LEU A 324 -0.03 2.02 16.99
CA LEU A 324 0.42 1.68 18.35
C LEU A 324 1.90 2.00 18.62
N ALA A 325 2.76 2.06 17.61
CA ALA A 325 4.20 2.20 17.82
C ALA A 325 4.66 3.65 17.99
N ARG A 326 5.53 3.88 19.00
CA ARG A 326 6.22 5.16 19.23
C ARG A 326 7.70 5.14 18.87
N THR A 327 8.25 3.96 18.58
CA THR A 327 9.64 3.74 18.20
C THR A 327 9.73 2.68 17.11
N GLY A 328 10.83 2.65 16.35
CA GLY A 328 11.05 1.62 15.33
C GLY A 328 11.05 0.18 15.88
N LYS A 329 11.61 -0.03 17.08
CA LYS A 329 11.58 -1.34 17.75
C LYS A 329 10.16 -1.79 18.09
N GLN A 330 9.35 -0.91 18.69
CA GLN A 330 7.95 -1.21 18.98
C GLN A 330 7.17 -1.52 17.71
N TRP A 331 7.43 -0.78 16.62
CA TRP A 331 6.81 -1.03 15.32
C TRP A 331 7.11 -2.47 14.86
N ALA A 332 8.36 -2.90 14.97
CA ALA A 332 8.78 -4.26 14.61
C ALA A 332 8.10 -5.34 15.48
N GLU A 333 8.07 -5.13 16.81
CA GLU A 333 7.43 -6.04 17.77
C GLU A 333 5.92 -6.20 17.50
N ILE A 334 5.22 -5.10 17.21
CA ILE A 334 3.79 -5.10 16.90
C ILE A 334 3.54 -5.78 15.54
N PHE A 335 4.29 -5.41 14.51
CA PHE A 335 4.18 -5.97 13.16
C PHE A 335 4.45 -7.48 13.12
N SER A 336 5.31 -7.99 14.02
CA SER A 336 5.66 -9.41 14.10
C SER A 336 4.53 -10.30 14.61
N LYS A 337 3.53 -9.74 15.30
CA LYS A 337 2.42 -10.52 15.87
C LYS A 337 1.52 -11.07 14.77
N TYR A 338 1.15 -12.35 14.88
CA TYR A 338 0.27 -13.05 13.94
C TYR A 338 0.71 -12.94 12.47
N ASN A 339 2.02 -13.01 12.23
CA ASN A 339 2.62 -13.00 10.89
C ASN A 339 1.92 -14.00 9.95
N SER A 340 1.42 -13.50 8.82
CA SER A 340 0.74 -14.28 7.79
C SER A 340 1.69 -14.98 6.82
N GLY A 341 2.95 -14.54 6.72
CA GLY A 341 3.85 -14.97 5.65
C GLY A 341 3.43 -14.48 4.26
N THR A 342 2.57 -13.47 4.20
CA THR A 342 2.12 -12.83 2.97
C THR A 342 2.59 -11.38 2.93
N TYR A 343 2.79 -10.89 1.72
CA TYR A 343 3.46 -9.63 1.41
C TYR A 343 4.82 -9.51 2.12
N ASN A 344 5.72 -10.42 1.76
CA ASN A 344 7.01 -10.59 2.41
C ASN A 344 7.96 -9.45 2.03
N ASN A 345 8.44 -8.72 3.02
CA ASN A 345 8.80 -7.32 2.83
C ASN A 345 10.01 -6.95 3.70
N GLN A 346 10.92 -6.12 3.20
CA GLN A 346 11.83 -5.33 4.05
C GLN A 346 11.18 -3.98 4.35
N TYR A 347 10.90 -3.69 5.61
CA TYR A 347 10.40 -2.41 6.11
C TYR A 347 11.54 -1.62 6.74
N MET A 348 11.54 -0.31 6.51
CA MET A 348 12.48 0.65 7.09
C MET A 348 11.71 1.68 7.88
N VAL A 349 11.89 1.67 9.20
CA VAL A 349 11.21 2.57 10.12
C VAL A 349 12.22 3.57 10.68
N VAL A 350 12.07 4.82 10.28
CA VAL A 350 12.89 5.94 10.77
C VAL A 350 12.18 6.60 11.94
N ASP A 351 12.88 6.75 13.05
CA ASP A 351 12.39 7.50 14.21
C ASP A 351 13.04 8.90 14.23
N LEU A 352 12.26 9.92 13.85
CA LEU A 352 12.77 11.29 13.77
C LEU A 352 13.18 11.86 15.13
N SER A 353 12.63 11.34 16.24
CA SER A 353 13.02 11.78 17.59
C SER A 353 14.46 11.43 17.95
N LYS A 354 15.06 10.47 17.22
CA LYS A 354 16.45 10.01 17.37
C LYS A 354 17.44 10.72 16.44
N VAL A 355 16.96 11.67 15.64
CA VAL A 355 17.78 12.41 14.67
C VAL A 355 17.87 13.88 15.08
N SER A 356 19.01 14.27 15.66
CA SER A 356 19.32 15.67 15.94
C SER A 356 20.21 16.23 14.84
N LEU A 357 19.61 17.00 13.92
CA LEU A 357 20.32 17.58 12.78
C LEU A 357 21.53 18.40 13.23
N ARG A 358 22.61 18.35 12.43
CA ARG A 358 23.91 19.00 12.67
C ARG A 358 24.59 18.61 13.98
N SER A 359 24.17 17.51 14.60
CA SER A 359 24.64 17.10 15.92
C SER A 359 24.90 15.59 15.99
N ARG A 360 23.85 14.78 16.18
CA ARG A 360 24.00 13.34 16.40
C ARG A 360 22.79 12.56 15.93
N ILE A 361 23.04 11.28 15.63
CA ILE A 361 22.02 10.27 15.33
C ILE A 361 22.11 9.23 16.44
N GLU A 362 21.06 9.10 17.24
CA GLU A 362 21.00 8.16 18.37
C GLU A 362 20.59 6.77 17.92
N GLU A 363 20.99 5.73 18.67
CA GLU A 363 20.50 4.37 18.43
C GLU A 363 18.95 4.36 18.46
N GLY A 364 18.37 3.55 17.57
CA GLY A 364 16.94 3.47 17.30
C GLY A 364 16.46 4.37 16.17
N ALA A 365 17.33 5.19 15.55
CA ALA A 365 16.95 6.10 14.47
C ALA A 365 16.51 5.39 13.19
N LEU A 366 17.02 4.18 12.92
CA LEU A 366 16.56 3.33 11.83
C LEU A 366 16.41 1.90 12.31
N THR A 367 15.18 1.38 12.28
CA THR A 367 14.92 -0.06 12.47
C THR A 367 14.57 -0.69 11.13
N VAL A 368 15.26 -1.77 10.77
CA VAL A 368 14.98 -2.55 9.57
C VAL A 368 14.32 -3.85 9.99
N VAL A 369 13.19 -4.17 9.35
CA VAL A 369 12.35 -5.33 9.67
C VAL A 369 12.15 -6.15 8.41
N GLU A 370 12.33 -7.47 8.47
CA GLU A 370 12.13 -8.37 7.34
C GLU A 370 11.26 -9.55 7.72
N GLN A 371 10.35 -9.91 6.83
CA GLN A 371 9.40 -11.00 7.03
C GLN A 371 9.51 -12.05 5.93
N ILE A 372 9.35 -13.30 6.34
CA ILE A 372 8.98 -14.46 5.51
C ILE A 372 7.90 -15.28 6.24
N PRO A 373 7.28 -16.30 5.62
CA PRO A 373 6.40 -17.20 6.37
C PRO A 373 7.12 -17.83 7.58
N GLY A 374 6.51 -17.67 8.75
CA GLY A 374 7.01 -18.23 10.01
C GLY A 374 8.13 -17.45 10.71
N LEU A 375 8.68 -16.39 10.11
CA LEU A 375 9.78 -15.63 10.72
C LEU A 375 9.69 -14.13 10.38
N VAL A 376 9.87 -13.31 11.42
CA VAL A 376 10.17 -11.89 11.29
C VAL A 376 11.47 -11.61 12.03
N GLU A 377 12.41 -10.95 11.36
CA GLU A 377 13.68 -10.51 11.93
C GLU A 377 13.78 -8.99 11.86
N TYR A 378 14.32 -8.36 12.89
CA TYR A 378 14.53 -6.93 12.89
C TYR A 378 15.79 -6.54 13.64
N SER A 379 16.41 -5.45 13.19
CA SER A 379 17.64 -4.93 13.77
C SER A 379 17.72 -3.41 13.66
N ASP A 380 18.49 -2.80 14.55
CA ASP A 380 18.84 -1.39 14.50
C ASP A 380 19.95 -1.17 13.47
N GLN A 381 19.69 -0.33 12.47
CA GLN A 381 20.60 0.02 11.38
C GLN A 381 21.00 1.51 11.41
N THR A 382 20.91 2.14 12.58
CA THR A 382 21.36 3.53 12.81
C THR A 382 22.79 3.78 12.33
N GLN A 383 23.68 2.79 12.47
CA GLN A 383 25.07 2.90 12.02
C GLN A 383 25.19 3.14 10.50
N ALA A 384 24.29 2.58 9.70
CA ALA A 384 24.27 2.83 8.25
C ALA A 384 23.91 4.28 7.93
N LEU A 385 22.95 4.87 8.67
CA LEU A 385 22.61 6.29 8.54
C LEU A 385 23.78 7.19 8.92
N ARG A 386 24.54 6.86 9.96
CA ARG A 386 25.77 7.61 10.32
C ARG A 386 26.83 7.55 9.23
N ARG A 387 26.89 6.46 8.46
CA ARG A 387 27.77 6.32 7.29
C ARG A 387 27.23 7.03 6.04
N GLY A 388 25.94 7.38 6.03
CA GLY A 388 25.35 8.32 5.09
C GLY A 388 24.11 7.82 4.37
N TYR A 389 23.82 6.52 4.31
CA TYR A 389 22.63 6.02 3.61
C TYR A 389 22.21 4.59 3.99
N TRP A 390 20.94 4.28 3.72
CA TRP A 390 20.38 2.93 3.67
C TRP A 390 19.62 2.73 2.35
N PRO A 391 20.05 1.79 1.47
CA PRO A 391 19.34 1.44 0.25
C PRO A 391 18.42 0.22 0.47
N SER A 392 17.36 0.09 -0.34
CA SER A 392 16.52 -1.11 -0.38
C SER A 392 16.04 -1.39 -1.80
N TYR A 393 16.05 -2.66 -2.20
CA TYR A 393 15.95 -3.07 -3.61
C TYR A 393 15.51 -4.54 -3.79
N ASN A 394 14.54 -5.02 -2.99
CA ASN A 394 13.93 -6.35 -3.13
C ASN A 394 14.88 -7.55 -2.93
N VAL A 395 15.98 -7.38 -2.18
CA VAL A 395 16.85 -8.48 -1.76
C VAL A 395 17.01 -8.40 -0.24
N PRO A 396 16.77 -9.49 0.52
CA PRO A 396 16.83 -9.45 1.97
C PRO A 396 18.21 -9.10 2.50
N PHE A 397 18.24 -8.24 3.52
CA PHE A 397 19.45 -7.82 4.22
C PHE A 397 19.87 -8.82 5.30
N HIS A 398 18.93 -9.31 6.12
CA HIS A 398 19.25 -10.21 7.21
C HIS A 398 19.67 -11.58 6.64
N PRO A 399 20.87 -12.09 6.96
CA PRO A 399 21.39 -13.32 6.36
C PRO A 399 20.48 -14.54 6.55
N LYS A 400 19.80 -14.63 7.70
CA LYS A 400 18.86 -15.72 7.97
C LYS A 400 17.63 -15.66 7.08
N ILE A 401 17.06 -14.47 6.88
CA ILE A 401 15.96 -14.25 5.94
C ILE A 401 16.40 -14.57 4.51
N TYR A 402 17.54 -14.05 4.08
CA TYR A 402 18.13 -14.29 2.75
C TYR A 402 18.28 -15.80 2.47
N ASN A 403 18.88 -16.53 3.40
CA ASN A 403 19.11 -17.97 3.28
C ASN A 403 17.81 -18.78 3.28
N LEU A 404 16.91 -18.56 4.25
CA LEU A 404 15.68 -19.34 4.36
C LEU A 404 14.71 -19.10 3.19
N SER A 405 14.77 -17.91 2.59
CA SER A 405 13.95 -17.55 1.42
C SER A 405 14.44 -18.19 0.12
N GLY A 406 15.61 -18.83 0.10
CA GLY A 406 16.16 -19.50 -1.08
C GLY A 406 16.96 -18.60 -2.04
N TYR A 407 17.47 -17.44 -1.59
CA TYR A 407 18.31 -16.59 -2.45
C TYR A 407 19.68 -17.19 -2.80
N PRO A 408 20.37 -17.98 -1.93
CA PRO A 408 21.64 -18.60 -2.29
C PRO A 408 21.56 -19.51 -3.53
N GLU A 409 20.47 -20.29 -3.63
CA GLU A 409 20.18 -21.14 -4.77
C GLU A 409 19.94 -20.30 -6.03
N MET A 410 19.14 -19.24 -5.90
CA MET A 410 18.86 -18.31 -6.99
C MET A 410 20.12 -17.57 -7.47
N TRP A 411 21.01 -17.19 -6.56
CA TRP A 411 22.29 -16.57 -6.91
C TRP A 411 23.19 -17.57 -7.64
N THR A 412 23.24 -18.82 -7.19
CA THR A 412 24.02 -19.87 -7.86
C THR A 412 23.50 -20.12 -9.29
N GLU A 413 22.19 -20.16 -9.49
CA GLU A 413 21.57 -20.47 -10.78
C GLU A 413 21.53 -19.29 -11.75
N HIS A 414 21.31 -18.07 -11.25
CA HIS A 414 20.99 -16.90 -12.07
C HIS A 414 21.95 -15.71 -11.90
N GLY A 415 22.93 -15.81 -10.99
CA GLY A 415 23.99 -14.81 -10.83
C GLY A 415 23.59 -13.59 -9.99
N ASP A 416 24.34 -12.51 -10.18
CA ASP A 416 24.39 -11.33 -9.30
C ASP A 416 23.05 -10.64 -9.05
N ASP A 417 22.02 -10.85 -9.89
CA ASP A 417 20.68 -10.25 -9.70
C ASP A 417 20.05 -10.64 -8.35
N PHE A 418 20.48 -11.76 -7.75
CA PHE A 418 20.02 -12.25 -6.44
C PHE A 418 21.03 -12.02 -5.31
N SER A 419 22.17 -11.42 -5.61
CA SER A 419 23.16 -11.04 -4.59
C SER A 419 22.73 -9.73 -3.92
N TYR A 420 22.73 -9.70 -2.58
CA TYR A 420 22.42 -8.47 -1.85
C TYR A 420 23.39 -7.33 -2.21
N ASP A 421 24.67 -7.62 -2.38
CA ASP A 421 25.69 -6.62 -2.63
C ASP A 421 25.91 -6.32 -4.12
N LEU A 422 25.67 -7.30 -4.98
CA LEU A 422 26.08 -7.24 -6.39
C LEU A 422 24.90 -7.10 -7.36
N CYS A 423 23.65 -7.10 -6.88
CA CYS A 423 22.54 -6.81 -7.78
C CYS A 423 22.70 -5.40 -8.38
N PRO A 424 22.19 -5.17 -9.60
CA PRO A 424 22.40 -3.90 -10.30
C PRO A 424 22.03 -2.66 -9.49
N ARG A 425 20.93 -2.71 -8.72
CA ARG A 425 20.49 -1.60 -7.86
C ARG A 425 21.43 -1.33 -6.70
N ALA A 426 21.95 -2.38 -6.06
CA ALA A 426 22.98 -2.24 -5.03
C ALA A 426 24.22 -1.54 -5.59
N LYS A 427 24.68 -1.94 -6.78
CA LYS A 427 25.82 -1.32 -7.48
C LYS A 427 25.56 0.15 -7.80
N ILE A 428 24.39 0.50 -8.33
CA ILE A 428 24.02 1.89 -8.65
C ILE A 428 23.95 2.73 -7.37
N PHE A 429 23.21 2.30 -6.35
CA PHE A 429 23.12 3.06 -5.09
C PHE A 429 24.49 3.25 -4.44
N ARG A 430 25.34 2.21 -4.39
CA ARG A 430 26.69 2.30 -3.83
C ARG A 430 27.55 3.34 -4.56
N ARG A 431 27.45 3.41 -5.89
CA ARG A 431 28.19 4.36 -6.73
C ARG A 431 27.64 5.80 -6.61
N ASP A 432 26.32 5.95 -6.66
CA ASP A 432 25.70 7.25 -6.98
C ASP A 432 25.06 7.95 -5.77
N GLN A 433 24.82 7.26 -4.64
CA GLN A 433 24.15 7.87 -3.48
C GLN A 433 24.86 9.13 -2.94
N ALA A 434 26.18 9.22 -3.12
CA ALA A 434 26.96 10.38 -2.67
C ALA A 434 26.62 11.66 -3.45
N GLY A 435 26.01 11.54 -4.63
CA GLY A 435 25.51 12.69 -5.40
C GLY A 435 24.20 13.29 -4.87
N VAL A 436 23.55 12.65 -3.88
CA VAL A 436 22.30 13.12 -3.29
C VAL A 436 22.61 14.13 -2.17
N ASN A 437 22.34 15.40 -2.45
CA ASN A 437 22.61 16.53 -1.55
C ASN A 437 21.35 17.31 -1.15
N ASP A 438 20.24 17.07 -1.83
CA ASP A 438 18.96 17.76 -1.64
C ASP A 438 17.79 16.93 -2.22
N LEU A 439 16.57 17.46 -2.13
CA LEU A 439 15.39 16.80 -2.68
C LEU A 439 15.42 16.67 -4.21
N THR A 440 16.09 17.56 -4.93
CA THR A 440 16.16 17.52 -6.40
C THR A 440 17.05 16.38 -6.88
N SER A 441 18.25 16.26 -6.31
CA SER A 441 19.18 15.15 -6.54
C SER A 441 18.64 13.82 -6.02
N LEU A 442 17.87 13.81 -4.93
CA LEU A 442 17.14 12.63 -4.47
C LEU A 442 16.09 12.19 -5.50
N LYS A 443 15.27 13.12 -6.01
CA LYS A 443 14.30 12.82 -7.07
C LYS A 443 15.00 12.30 -8.32
N HIS A 444 16.17 12.85 -8.67
CA HIS A 444 16.94 12.42 -9.83
C HIS A 444 17.40 10.96 -9.72
N ILE A 445 18.05 10.56 -8.61
CA ILE A 445 18.49 9.16 -8.44
C ILE A 445 17.30 8.20 -8.37
N MET A 446 16.20 8.60 -7.71
CA MET A 446 15.00 7.76 -7.59
C MET A 446 14.16 7.71 -8.86
N ARG A 447 14.51 8.50 -9.89
CA ARG A 447 13.94 8.42 -11.23
C ARG A 447 14.95 7.91 -12.27
N TYR A 448 16.15 7.53 -11.83
CA TYR A 448 17.23 7.21 -12.72
C TYR A 448 16.96 5.91 -13.49
N ASN A 449 17.02 6.00 -14.82
CA ASN A 449 16.99 4.88 -15.73
C ASN A 449 17.84 5.21 -16.97
N SER A 450 18.83 4.38 -17.29
CA SER A 450 19.70 4.55 -18.46
C SER A 450 20.05 3.18 -19.07
N MET A 451 19.14 2.63 -19.87
CA MET A 451 19.24 1.30 -20.49
C MET A 451 20.27 1.21 -21.64
N CYS A 452 20.73 2.34 -22.21
CA CYS A 452 21.57 2.33 -23.42
C CYS A 452 23.09 2.20 -23.19
N SER A 453 23.56 2.15 -21.94
CA SER A 453 24.96 1.87 -21.62
C SER A 453 25.05 0.51 -20.92
N SER A 454 25.86 -0.42 -21.42
CA SER A 454 25.97 -1.85 -21.07
C SER A 454 26.24 -2.21 -19.60
N VAL A 455 26.22 -1.25 -18.67
CA VAL A 455 26.65 -1.39 -17.27
C VAL A 455 25.55 -1.02 -16.26
N ALA A 456 24.38 -0.54 -16.67
CA ALA A 456 23.31 -0.12 -15.73
C ALA A 456 22.00 -0.88 -15.95
N ARG A 457 21.56 -1.65 -14.95
CA ARG A 457 20.17 -2.12 -14.86
C ARG A 457 19.47 -1.45 -13.65
N LEU A 458 18.52 -0.58 -14.02
CA LEU A 458 17.29 -0.07 -13.38
C LEU A 458 17.25 0.28 -11.88
N LEU A 459 16.97 1.56 -11.57
CA LEU A 459 16.32 2.02 -10.32
C LEU A 459 14.80 2.29 -10.50
N LEU A 460 14.29 2.21 -11.73
CA LEU A 460 12.88 2.25 -12.14
C LEU A 460 12.48 1.14 -13.10
#